data_AF-A0A7J4ZRN3-F1
#
_entry.id   AF-A0A7J4ZRN3-F1
#
_cell.length_a   1.000
_cell.length_b   1.000
_cell.length_c   1.000
_cell.angle_alpha   90.00
_cell.angle_beta   90.00
_cell.angle_gamma   90.00
#
_symmetry.space_group_name_H-M   'P 1'
#
loop_
_entity.id
_entity.type
_entity.pdbx_description
1 polymer ?
#
loop_
_entity_poly.entity_id
_entity_poly.type
_entity_poly.pdbx_seq_one_letter_code
_entity_poly.pdbx_strand_id
1 'polypeptide(L)' 'MPDGTRADCVTDDYAVEIDFAPKWAEALGQALHYADQTGKRPGILLIIEREKDWRYYWRLKRTADKQGVRLWYITPKALQ' A
#
# COMPACT_ATOMS: atom_id res chain seq x y z
N MET A 1 -6.39 11.94 10.27
CA MET A 1 -5.09 12.59 10.44
C MET A 1 -5.33 14.08 10.64
N PRO A 2 -4.38 14.85 11.19
CA PRO A 2 -4.57 16.28 11.48
C PRO A 2 -5.05 17.11 10.28
N ASP A 3 -4.73 16.67 9.06
CA ASP A 3 -5.15 17.25 7.78
C ASP A 3 -6.53 16.77 7.26
N GLY A 4 -7.26 15.98 8.05
CA GLY A 4 -8.56 15.42 7.68
C GLY A 4 -8.51 14.13 6.85
N THR A 5 -7.33 13.66 6.44
CA THR A 5 -7.18 12.39 5.70
C THR A 5 -7.27 11.17 6.62
N ARG A 6 -7.40 9.97 6.08
CA ARG A 6 -7.50 8.73 6.86
C ARG A 6 -6.79 7.60 6.12
N ALA A 7 -5.93 6.87 6.84
CA ALA A 7 -5.40 5.59 6.37
C ALA A 7 -6.45 4.48 6.58
N ASP A 8 -6.43 3.47 5.69
CA ASP A 8 -7.33 2.32 5.80
C ASP A 8 -7.10 1.51 7.08
N CYS A 9 -5.84 1.30 7.45
CA CYS A 9 -5.47 0.58 8.66
C CYS A 9 -4.23 1.19 9.31
N VAL A 10 -4.23 1.25 10.64
CA VAL A 10 -3.08 1.71 11.41
C VAL A 10 -2.81 0.65 12.49
N THR A 11 -1.63 0.06 12.46
CA THR A 11 -1.14 -0.89 13.48
C THR A 11 -0.18 -0.19 14.44
N ASP A 12 0.41 -0.89 15.39
CA ASP A 12 1.45 -0.33 16.24
C ASP A 12 2.66 0.17 15.43
N ASP A 13 2.94 -0.52 14.33
CA ASP A 13 4.15 -0.34 13.53
C ASP A 13 3.94 0.40 12.20
N TYR A 14 2.74 0.32 11.61
CA TYR A 14 2.49 0.72 10.23
C TYR A 14 1.26 1.61 10.07
N ALA A 15 1.33 2.54 9.13
CA ALA A 15 0.16 3.13 8.48
C ALA A 15 0.01 2.47 7.11
N VAL A 16 -1.11 1.77 6.91
CA VAL A 16 -1.34 0.89 5.77
C VAL A 16 -2.44 1.46 4.88
N GLU A 17 -2.13 1.59 3.60
CA GLU A 17 -3.10 1.82 2.54
C GLU A 17 -3.44 0.53 1.81
N ILE A 18 -4.70 0.33 1.49
CA ILE A 18 -5.23 -0.83 0.79
C ILE A 18 -5.82 -0.37 -0.53
N ASP A 19 -5.25 -0.79 -1.65
CA ASP A 19 -5.76 -0.37 -2.95
C ASP A 19 -5.62 -1.45 -4.02
N PHE A 20 -6.45 -1.33 -5.07
CA PHE A 20 -6.37 -2.17 -6.24
C PHE A 20 -5.09 -1.86 -7.04
N ALA A 21 -4.50 -2.92 -7.59
CA ALA A 21 -3.22 -2.85 -8.29
C ALA A 21 -3.08 -1.73 -9.35
N PRO A 22 -4.10 -1.39 -10.17
CA PRO A 22 -4.01 -0.25 -11.10
C PRO A 22 -3.72 1.11 -10.43
N LYS A 23 -4.13 1.29 -9.17
CA LYS A 23 -3.93 2.53 -8.37
C LYS A 23 -2.60 2.53 -7.59
N TRP A 24 -1.67 1.64 -7.91
CA TRP A 24 -0.37 1.48 -7.20
C TRP A 24 0.40 2.78 -6.91
N ALA A 25 0.32 3.79 -7.79
CA ALA A 25 1.03 5.06 -7.62
C ALA A 25 0.35 5.96 -6.57
N GLU A 26 -0.98 5.96 -6.53
CA GLU A 26 -1.78 6.66 -5.53
C GLU A 26 -1.56 6.04 -4.14
N ALA A 27 -1.64 4.71 -4.08
CA ALA A 27 -1.36 3.95 -2.86
C ALA A 27 0.04 4.21 -2.28
N LEU A 28 1.05 4.40 -3.14
CA LEU A 28 2.40 4.77 -2.71
C LEU A 28 2.43 6.17 -2.08
N GLY A 29 1.80 7.15 -2.73
CA GLY A 29 1.75 8.52 -2.21
C GLY A 29 1.02 8.58 -0.87
N GLN A 30 -0.12 7.91 -0.78
CA GLN A 30 -0.93 7.82 0.44
C GLN A 30 -0.18 7.11 1.57
N ALA A 31 0.43 5.95 1.32
CA ALA A 31 1.17 5.23 2.36
C ALA A 31 2.32 6.05 2.94
N LEU A 32 3.07 6.77 2.10
CA LEU A 32 4.16 7.65 2.55
C LEU A 32 3.62 8.85 3.36
N HIS A 33 2.56 9.48 2.88
CA HIS A 33 1.91 10.60 3.58
C HIS A 33 1.37 10.16 4.95
N TYR A 34 0.71 9.02 5.00
CA TYR A 34 0.14 8.48 6.24
C TYR A 34 1.20 8.05 7.24
N ALA A 35 2.33 7.51 6.78
CA ALA A 35 3.49 7.24 7.62
C ALA A 35 4.03 8.52 8.26
N ASP A 36 4.22 9.58 7.48
CA ASP A 36 4.68 10.89 7.96
C ASP A 36 3.75 11.47 9.03
N GLN A 37 2.44 11.50 8.76
CA GLN A 37 1.43 12.04 9.67
C GLN A 37 1.27 11.24 10.97
N THR A 38 1.62 9.95 10.98
CA THR A 38 1.43 9.07 12.16
C THR A 38 2.73 8.76 12.90
N GLY A 39 3.88 9.09 12.32
CA GLY A 39 5.20 8.66 12.80
C GLY A 39 5.45 7.16 12.68
N LYS A 40 4.64 6.44 11.88
CA LYS A 40 4.73 4.99 11.68
C LYS A 40 5.41 4.64 10.37
N ARG A 41 5.64 3.35 10.12
CA ARG A 41 6.23 2.89 8.85
C ARG A 41 5.16 2.83 7.74
N PRO A 42 5.51 3.18 6.50
CA PRO A 42 4.57 3.09 5.39
C PRO A 42 4.32 1.63 4.99
N GLY A 43 3.04 1.28 4.80
CA GLY A 43 2.61 -0.04 4.36
C GLY A 43 1.59 0.03 3.22
N ILE A 44 1.66 -0.91 2.30
CA ILE A 44 0.67 -1.06 1.21
C ILE A 44 0.22 -2.51 1.13
N LEU A 45 -1.09 -2.74 1.16
CA LEU A 45 -1.70 -4.01 0.78
C LEU A 45 -2.33 -3.86 -0.62
N LEU A 46 -1.72 -4.47 -1.62
CA LEU A 46 -2.20 -4.37 -3.00
C LEU A 46 -3.17 -5.50 -3.34
N ILE A 47 -4.39 -5.16 -3.79
CA ILE A 47 -5.38 -6.14 -4.26
C ILE A 47 -5.13 -6.43 -5.74
N ILE A 48 -4.75 -7.68 -6.04
CA ILE A 48 -4.45 -8.15 -7.39
C ILE A 48 -5.59 -9.07 -7.86
N GLU A 49 -6.49 -8.54 -8.69
CA GLU A 49 -7.70 -9.27 -9.13
C GLU A 49 -7.45 -10.18 -10.33
N ARG A 50 -6.56 -9.78 -11.25
CA ARG A 50 -6.31 -10.49 -12.51
C ARG A 50 -4.82 -10.70 -12.73
N GLU A 51 -4.47 -11.71 -13.50
CA GLU A 51 -3.08 -12.03 -13.83
C GLU A 51 -2.32 -10.83 -14.45
N LYS A 52 -2.98 -10.06 -15.33
CA LYS A 52 -2.37 -8.87 -15.95
C LYS A 52 -2.02 -7.76 -14.95
N ASP A 53 -2.63 -7.75 -13.77
CA ASP A 53 -2.45 -6.68 -12.79
C ASP A 53 -1.14 -6.84 -11.99
N TRP A 54 -0.49 -8.02 -12.04
CA TRP A 54 0.85 -8.25 -11.50
C TRP A 54 1.90 -7.27 -12.02
N ARG A 55 1.72 -6.74 -13.24
CA ARG A 55 2.61 -5.70 -13.79
C ARG A 55 2.70 -4.47 -12.89
N TYR A 56 1.64 -4.12 -12.18
CA TYR A 56 1.61 -2.97 -11.28
C TYR A 56 2.31 -3.27 -9.96
N TYR A 57 2.13 -4.48 -9.44
CA TYR A 57 2.89 -4.96 -8.27
C TYR A 57 4.39 -4.86 -8.53
N TRP A 58 4.88 -5.33 -9.68
CA TRP A 58 6.30 -5.27 -10.01
C TRP A 58 6.82 -3.83 -10.19
N ARG A 59 6.00 -2.93 -10.76
CA ARG A 59 6.33 -1.50 -10.84
C ARG A 59 6.46 -0.87 -9.46
N LEU A 60 5.51 -1.16 -8.57
CA LEU A 60 5.51 -0.65 -7.20
C LEU A 60 6.66 -1.24 -6.39
N LYS A 61 6.92 -2.55 -6.49
CA LYS A 61 7.88 -3.27 -5.65
C LYS A 61 9.26 -2.61 -5.62
N ARG A 62 9.81 -2.27 -6.80
CA ARG A 62 11.13 -1.63 -6.88
C ARG A 62 11.17 -0.28 -6.14
N THR A 63 10.11 0.50 -6.22
CA THR A 63 10.02 1.80 -5.58
C THR A 63 9.76 1.66 -4.08
N ALA A 64 8.87 0.74 -3.70
CA ALA A 64 8.57 0.41 -2.30
C ALA A 64 9.83 -0.03 -1.55
N ASP A 65 10.63 -0.94 -2.13
CA ASP A 65 11.88 -1.42 -1.53
C ASP A 65 12.88 -0.27 -1.30
N LYS A 66 12.96 0.70 -2.23
CA LYS A 66 13.85 1.87 -2.09
C LYS A 66 13.38 2.88 -1.03
N GLN A 67 12.07 3.04 -0.90
CA GLN A 67 11.44 3.99 0.03
C GLN A 67 11.18 3.37 1.41
N GLY A 68 11.57 2.11 1.64
CA GLY A 68 11.32 1.41 2.90
C GLY A 68 9.84 1.10 3.15
N VAL A 69 9.02 1.05 2.09
CA VAL A 69 7.58 0.75 2.18
C VAL A 69 7.38 -0.75 2.22
N ARG A 70 6.66 -1.22 3.25
CA ARG A 70 6.32 -2.63 3.37
C ARG A 70 5.18 -2.97 2.41
N LEU A 71 5.43 -3.88 1.48
CA LEU A 71 4.47 -4.26 0.44
C LEU A 71 3.92 -5.67 0.71
N TRP A 72 2.60 -5.77 0.82
CA TRP A 72 1.83 -7.01 0.82
C TRP A 72 0.91 -7.06 -0.41
N TYR A 73 0.38 -8.24 -0.70
CA TYR A 73 -0.65 -8.40 -1.73
C TYR A 73 -1.66 -9.46 -1.33
N ILE A 74 -2.87 -9.36 -1.91
CA ILE A 74 -3.89 -10.40 -1.83
C ILE A 74 -4.46 -10.67 -3.23
N THR A 75 -4.94 -11.89 -3.44
CA THR A 75 -5.59 -12.31 -4.69
C THR A 75 -6.93 -12.97 -4.37
N PRO A 76 -7.90 -13.04 -5.30
CA PRO A 76 -9.16 -13.74 -5.08
C PRO A 76 -9.01 -15.20 -4.62
N LYS A 77 -7.95 -15.90 -5.05
CA LYS A 77 -7.66 -17.27 -4.62
C LYS A 77 -7.29 -17.37 -3.13
N ALA A 78 -6.77 -16.29 -2.54
CA ALA A 78 -6.40 -16.26 -1.13
C ALA A 78 -7.58 -15.91 -0.19
N LEU A 79 -8.77 -15.66 -0.76
CA LEU A 79 -10.00 -15.34 -0.05
C LEU A 79 -11.00 -16.52 -0.03
N GLN A 80 -10.63 -17.64 -0.64
CA GLN A 80 -11.39 -18.90 -0.65
C GLN A 80 -10.82 -19.84 0.41
#